data_AF-A0A521G1G1-F1
#
_entry.id   AF-A0A521G1G1-F1
#
_cell.length_a   1.000
_cell.length_b   1.000
_cell.length_c   1.000
_cell.angle_alpha   90.00
_cell.angle_beta   90.00
_cell.angle_gamma   90.00
#
_symmetry.space_group_name_H-M   'P 1'
#
loop_
_entity.id
_entity.type
_entity.pdbx_description
1 polymer ?
#
loop_
_entity_poly.entity_id
_entity_poly.type
_entity_poly.pdbx_seq_one_letter_code
_entity_poly.pdbx_strand_id
1 'polypeptide(L)'
;MKAAKLVLVAVSLLLFAGTLSSDWAEAQGRRQREAEREVEAGGWQVAYGKELTETDAEQGEVASGVSIFAGRGTREMGVLHNWADALVRQAVGLLPPAATRDFEQEERFQAMRFTVRTVRELLRDRRSGVKQMELNSVELKVGVLEYRGSRRDREWGAERERRSDLLFVPYVGMRAKVDKEDWRSDRDELREQREPNAAYAPPVIDSPHQYQHVPMGLSSAEVMNELSLNNTARKINDKRWEWTAYIDGPASYLRRISSVTYYLHPSFNPSTQQGDRTRPGHPLTANGWGVFVLKAEVVLDDGTRRIYQHQLRLGQL
;
A
#
# COMPACT_ATOMS: atom_id res chain seq x y z
N MET A 1 -16.92 -13.29 58.90
CA MET A 1 -16.25 -12.02 58.55
C MET A 1 -14.87 -12.15 57.87
N LYS A 2 -14.18 -13.30 57.87
CA LYS A 2 -12.85 -13.43 57.21
C LYS A 2 -12.90 -13.59 55.67
N ALA A 3 -13.99 -14.13 55.11
CA ALA A 3 -14.15 -14.32 53.66
C ALA A 3 -14.35 -13.00 52.87
N ALA A 4 -14.96 -11.97 53.48
CA ALA A 4 -15.23 -10.69 52.82
C ALA A 4 -13.95 -9.85 52.57
N LYS A 5 -12.91 -10.01 53.41
CA LYS A 5 -11.62 -9.32 53.22
C LYS A 5 -10.79 -9.89 52.07
N LEU A 6 -10.96 -11.18 51.76
CA LEU A 6 -10.20 -11.87 50.71
C LEU A 6 -10.72 -11.53 49.30
N VAL A 7 -12.04 -11.34 49.15
CA VAL A 7 -12.66 -10.88 47.90
C VAL A 7 -12.27 -9.44 47.58
N LEU A 8 -12.17 -8.56 48.60
CA LEU A 8 -11.83 -7.15 48.38
C LEU A 8 -10.37 -6.96 47.89
N VAL A 9 -9.44 -7.79 48.35
CA VAL A 9 -8.03 -7.77 47.92
C VAL A 9 -7.89 -8.30 46.49
N ALA A 10 -8.61 -9.35 46.11
CA ALA A 10 -8.61 -9.90 44.76
C ALA A 10 -9.20 -8.92 43.72
N VAL A 11 -10.29 -8.21 44.07
CA VAL A 11 -10.89 -7.18 43.21
C VAL A 11 -9.97 -5.95 43.07
N SER A 12 -9.24 -5.59 44.13
CA SER A 12 -8.28 -4.46 44.08
C SER A 12 -7.04 -4.79 43.24
N LEU A 13 -6.54 -6.02 43.27
CA LEU A 13 -5.44 -6.49 42.41
C LEU A 13 -5.83 -6.58 40.93
N LEU A 14 -7.08 -6.97 40.63
CA LEU A 14 -7.60 -6.98 39.26
C LEU A 14 -7.81 -5.56 38.69
N LEU A 15 -8.17 -4.58 39.53
CA LEU A 15 -8.30 -3.18 39.11
C LEU A 15 -6.93 -2.51 38.92
N PHE A 16 -5.90 -2.86 39.71
CA PHE A 16 -4.53 -2.36 39.52
C PHE A 16 -3.80 -2.98 38.30
N ALA A 17 -4.13 -4.22 37.94
CA ALA A 17 -3.57 -4.86 36.74
C ALA A 17 -4.13 -4.26 35.43
N GLY A 18 -5.32 -3.66 35.47
CA GLY A 18 -5.94 -2.99 34.33
C GLY A 18 -5.25 -1.69 33.94
N THR A 19 -4.93 -0.83 34.93
CA THR A 19 -4.30 0.49 34.71
C THR A 19 -2.84 0.38 34.28
N LEU A 20 -2.11 -0.62 34.78
CA LEU A 20 -0.73 -0.88 34.31
C LEU A 20 -0.67 -1.40 32.86
N SER A 21 -1.79 -1.75 32.23
CA SER A 21 -1.80 -2.19 30.83
C SER A 21 -2.05 -1.06 29.82
N SER A 22 -2.74 0.01 30.23
CA SER A 22 -3.00 1.19 29.37
C SER A 22 -1.76 2.05 29.21
N ASP A 23 -1.05 2.33 30.31
CA ASP A 23 0.08 3.27 30.31
C ASP A 23 1.24 2.80 29.42
N TRP A 24 1.38 1.49 29.26
CA TRP A 24 2.44 0.86 28.46
C TRP A 24 2.12 0.81 26.97
N ALA A 25 0.89 0.50 26.59
CA ALA A 25 0.46 0.60 25.20
C ALA A 25 0.61 2.04 24.69
N GLU A 26 0.32 3.02 25.55
CA GLU A 26 0.56 4.44 25.26
C GLU A 26 2.05 4.79 25.16
N ALA A 27 2.91 4.21 26.00
CA ALA A 27 4.35 4.41 25.93
C ALA A 27 4.98 3.85 24.65
N GLN A 28 4.55 2.66 24.18
CA GLN A 28 5.00 2.11 22.90
C GLN A 28 4.53 2.95 21.72
N GLY A 29 3.24 3.30 21.69
CA GLY A 29 2.70 4.17 20.65
C GLY A 29 3.38 5.55 20.64
N ARG A 30 3.89 6.04 21.77
CA ARG A 30 4.67 7.30 21.82
C ARG A 30 6.02 7.17 21.11
N ARG A 31 6.78 6.09 21.35
CA ARG A 31 8.08 5.87 20.72
C ARG A 31 7.96 5.64 19.22
N GLN A 32 6.98 4.84 18.81
CA GLN A 32 6.68 4.63 17.40
C GLN A 32 6.36 5.98 16.71
N ARG A 33 5.44 6.76 17.27
CA ARG A 33 5.09 8.08 16.73
C ARG A 33 6.24 9.07 16.72
N GLU A 34 7.18 8.96 17.66
CA GLU A 34 8.39 9.79 17.68
C GLU A 34 9.34 9.43 16.53
N ALA A 35 9.59 8.13 16.32
CA ALA A 35 10.38 7.64 15.20
C ALA A 35 9.71 7.95 13.84
N GLU A 36 8.39 7.80 13.74
CA GLU A 36 7.61 8.17 12.55
C GLU A 36 7.73 9.68 12.27
N ARG A 37 7.53 10.53 13.29
CA ARG A 37 7.71 11.98 13.17
C ARG A 37 9.10 12.39 12.71
N GLU A 38 10.15 11.69 13.15
CA GLU A 38 11.51 11.95 12.68
C GLU A 38 11.68 11.64 11.19
N VAL A 39 11.05 10.57 10.70
CA VAL A 39 11.09 10.21 9.28
C VAL A 39 10.29 11.19 8.42
N GLU A 40 9.10 11.59 8.90
CA GLU A 40 8.19 12.53 8.26
C GLU A 40 8.69 13.99 8.31
N ALA A 41 9.61 14.29 9.23
CA ALA A 41 10.19 15.63 9.38
C ALA A 41 10.83 16.12 8.08
N GLY A 42 10.52 17.36 7.68
CA GLY A 42 11.00 17.94 6.42
C GLY A 42 10.10 17.66 5.21
N GLY A 43 8.82 17.37 5.46
CA GLY A 43 7.77 17.29 4.44
C GLY A 43 7.71 15.95 3.69
N TRP A 44 8.25 14.89 4.28
CA TRP A 44 8.19 13.55 3.67
C TRP A 44 6.81 12.94 3.85
N GLN A 45 6.27 12.39 2.76
CA GLN A 45 5.08 11.56 2.76
C GLN A 45 5.50 10.10 2.82
N VAL A 46 5.12 9.37 3.88
CA VAL A 46 5.76 8.08 4.20
C VAL A 46 4.74 6.95 4.21
N ALA A 47 5.06 5.88 3.48
CA ALA A 47 4.39 4.60 3.57
C ALA A 47 5.22 3.63 4.42
N TYR A 48 4.58 3.06 5.45
CA TYR A 48 5.21 2.11 6.36
C TYR A 48 4.82 0.67 6.00
N GLY A 49 5.81 -0.22 6.06
CA GLY A 49 5.59 -1.66 5.99
C GLY A 49 5.09 -2.23 7.31
N LYS A 50 4.96 -3.56 7.34
CA LYS A 50 4.59 -4.28 8.55
C LYS A 50 5.74 -4.24 9.56
N GLU A 51 5.41 -4.17 10.85
CA GLU A 51 6.37 -4.42 11.92
C GLU A 51 6.95 -5.83 11.83
N LEU A 52 8.28 -5.90 11.93
CA LEU A 52 9.07 -7.12 11.89
C LEU A 52 9.72 -7.32 13.25
N THR A 53 9.63 -8.52 13.78
CA THR A 53 10.39 -8.94 14.96
C THR A 53 11.86 -9.16 14.60
N GLU A 54 12.71 -9.29 15.61
CA GLU A 54 14.10 -9.72 15.40
C GLU A 54 14.16 -11.09 14.70
N THR A 55 13.25 -12.02 15.05
CA THR A 55 13.15 -13.32 14.37
C THR A 55 12.73 -13.17 12.91
N ASP A 56 11.75 -12.31 12.60
CA ASP A 56 11.36 -12.03 11.21
C ASP A 56 12.56 -11.48 10.42
N ALA A 57 13.29 -10.52 10.98
CA ALA A 57 14.48 -9.94 10.35
C ALA A 57 15.61 -10.97 10.15
N GLU A 58 15.83 -11.87 11.12
CA GLU A 58 16.80 -12.97 11.02
C GLU A 58 16.44 -13.97 9.93
N GLN A 59 15.15 -14.29 9.79
CA GLN A 59 14.63 -15.14 8.71
C GLN A 59 14.55 -14.38 7.37
N GLY A 60 14.76 -13.06 7.41
CA GLY A 60 14.65 -12.16 6.27
C GLY A 60 13.20 -11.94 5.83
N GLU A 61 12.21 -12.21 6.67
CA GLU A 61 10.81 -11.96 6.36
C GLU A 61 10.50 -10.47 6.49
N VAL A 62 9.95 -9.87 5.43
CA VAL A 62 9.48 -8.47 5.41
C VAL A 62 7.96 -8.34 5.40
N ALA A 63 7.29 -9.45 5.14
CA ALA A 63 5.86 -9.63 5.24
C ALA A 63 5.57 -11.13 5.25
N SER A 64 4.33 -11.51 5.54
CA SER A 64 3.91 -12.92 5.56
C SER A 64 4.25 -13.60 4.23
N GLY A 65 5.21 -14.54 4.25
CA GLY A 65 5.65 -15.28 3.06
C GLY A 65 6.52 -14.48 2.09
N VAL A 66 7.10 -13.36 2.51
CA VAL A 66 7.97 -12.51 1.68
C VAL A 66 9.36 -12.45 2.29
N SER A 67 10.34 -13.11 1.66
CA SER A 67 11.72 -13.11 2.13
C SER A 67 12.62 -12.17 1.32
N ILE A 68 13.43 -11.37 2.00
CA ILE A 68 14.51 -10.58 1.41
C ILE A 68 15.65 -11.46 0.89
N PHE A 69 15.76 -12.70 1.35
CA PHE A 69 16.79 -13.65 0.91
C PHE A 69 16.41 -14.39 -0.38
N ALA A 70 15.26 -14.06 -0.98
CA ALA A 70 14.85 -14.57 -2.28
C ALA A 70 16.00 -14.49 -3.31
N GLY A 71 16.35 -15.64 -3.86
CA GLY A 71 17.39 -15.77 -4.89
C GLY A 71 17.02 -15.03 -6.17
N ARG A 72 18.04 -14.62 -6.93
CA ARG A 72 17.80 -13.97 -8.24
C ARG A 72 17.09 -14.96 -9.17
N GLY A 73 15.97 -14.54 -9.77
CA GLY A 73 15.20 -15.37 -10.71
C GLY A 73 14.21 -16.36 -10.08
N THR A 74 14.04 -16.36 -8.76
CA THR A 74 13.02 -17.20 -8.10
C THR A 74 11.65 -16.52 -8.13
N ARG A 75 10.57 -17.32 -8.01
CA ARG A 75 9.21 -16.79 -7.81
C ARG A 75 9.12 -15.86 -6.60
N GLU A 76 9.88 -16.15 -5.55
CA GLU A 76 9.96 -15.35 -4.32
C GLU A 76 10.49 -13.94 -4.60
N MET A 77 11.41 -13.77 -5.57
CA MET A 77 11.88 -12.44 -5.95
C MET A 77 10.76 -11.59 -6.54
N GLY A 78 9.83 -12.22 -7.28
CA GLY A 78 8.61 -11.57 -7.77
C GLY A 78 7.71 -11.12 -6.61
N VAL A 79 7.57 -11.93 -5.56
CA VAL A 79 6.79 -11.57 -4.36
C VAL A 79 7.45 -10.37 -3.63
N LEU A 80 8.77 -10.37 -3.51
CA LEU A 80 9.52 -9.27 -2.90
C LEU A 80 9.40 -7.97 -3.72
N HIS A 81 9.48 -8.06 -5.05
CA HIS A 81 9.22 -6.91 -5.93
C HIS A 81 7.79 -6.39 -5.77
N ASN A 82 6.78 -7.25 -5.73
CA ASN A 82 5.38 -6.86 -5.54
C ASN A 82 5.15 -6.18 -4.18
N TRP A 83 5.80 -6.66 -3.12
CA TRP A 83 5.77 -6.02 -1.81
C TRP A 83 6.38 -4.61 -1.86
N ALA A 84 7.55 -4.45 -2.49
CA ALA A 84 8.19 -3.15 -2.62
C ALA A 84 7.39 -2.19 -3.52
N ASP A 85 6.80 -2.69 -4.62
CA ASP A 85 5.91 -1.91 -5.47
C ASP A 85 4.69 -1.41 -4.69
N ALA A 86 4.11 -2.24 -3.82
CA ALA A 86 2.98 -1.83 -2.99
C ALA A 86 3.36 -0.67 -2.06
N LEU A 87 4.53 -0.71 -1.42
CA LEU A 87 5.01 0.40 -0.58
C LEU A 87 5.26 1.67 -1.39
N VAL A 88 5.89 1.54 -2.57
CA VAL A 88 6.12 2.67 -3.47
C VAL A 88 4.81 3.28 -3.94
N ARG A 89 3.83 2.48 -4.39
CA ARG A 89 2.49 2.96 -4.78
C ARG A 89 1.78 3.67 -3.63
N GLN A 90 1.88 3.15 -2.40
CA GLN A 90 1.33 3.82 -1.22
C GLN A 90 1.98 5.19 -1.01
N ALA A 91 3.31 5.28 -1.05
CA ALA A 91 4.01 6.56 -0.89
C ALA A 91 3.66 7.56 -2.00
N VAL A 92 3.57 7.11 -3.25
CA VAL A 92 3.13 7.93 -4.39
C VAL A 92 1.70 8.44 -4.21
N GLY A 93 0.81 7.61 -3.66
CA GLY A 93 -0.58 7.98 -3.40
C GLY A 93 -0.75 9.07 -2.33
N LEU A 94 0.28 9.31 -1.52
CA LEU A 94 0.32 10.39 -0.53
C LEU A 94 0.86 11.71 -1.12
N LEU A 95 1.41 11.71 -2.34
CA LEU A 95 1.93 12.90 -2.98
C LEU A 95 0.81 13.77 -3.58
N PRO A 96 1.05 15.08 -3.76
CA PRO A 96 0.14 15.94 -4.51
C PRO A 96 -0.03 15.45 -5.96
N PRO A 97 -1.23 15.59 -6.58
CA PRO A 97 -1.50 15.11 -7.93
C PRO A 97 -0.57 15.63 -9.03
N ALA A 98 0.05 16.80 -8.84
CA ALA A 98 1.07 17.32 -9.75
C ALA A 98 2.29 16.39 -9.80
N ALA A 99 2.87 16.07 -8.64
CA ALA A 99 4.02 15.19 -8.55
C ALA A 99 3.73 13.74 -8.99
N THR A 100 2.51 13.25 -8.78
CA THR A 100 2.11 11.90 -9.21
C THR A 100 2.04 11.77 -10.74
N ARG A 101 1.68 12.84 -11.46
CA ARG A 101 1.57 12.82 -12.94
C ARG A 101 2.93 12.67 -13.61
N ASP A 102 3.95 13.27 -13.02
CA ASP A 102 5.31 13.25 -13.54
C ASP A 102 6.11 12.03 -13.07
N PHE A 103 5.55 11.24 -12.14
CA PHE A 103 6.15 10.01 -11.65
C PHE A 103 5.98 8.86 -12.64
N GLU A 104 6.85 8.82 -13.65
CA GLU A 104 6.75 7.89 -14.76
C GLU A 104 7.02 6.43 -14.36
N GLN A 105 6.66 5.49 -15.25
CA GLN A 105 6.85 4.05 -15.04
C GLN A 105 8.33 3.69 -14.79
N GLU A 106 9.27 4.36 -15.46
CA GLU A 106 10.71 4.16 -15.27
C GLU A 106 11.18 4.61 -13.88
N GLU A 107 10.73 5.77 -13.41
CA GLU A 107 11.04 6.27 -12.06
C GLU A 107 10.48 5.33 -10.98
N ARG A 108 9.28 4.81 -11.20
CA ARG A 108 8.68 3.83 -10.31
C ARG A 108 9.47 2.53 -10.26
N PHE A 109 9.95 2.05 -11.41
CA PHE A 109 10.81 0.87 -11.47
C PHE A 109 12.14 1.09 -10.74
N GLN A 110 12.76 2.27 -10.92
CA GLN A 110 13.96 2.67 -10.20
C GLN A 110 13.71 2.75 -8.69
N ALA A 111 12.60 3.37 -8.26
CA ALA A 111 12.19 3.47 -6.87
C ALA A 111 11.99 2.08 -6.24
N MET A 112 11.27 1.18 -6.92
CA MET A 112 11.07 -0.19 -6.45
C MET A 112 12.40 -0.94 -6.27
N ARG A 113 13.30 -0.89 -7.28
CA ARG A 113 14.61 -1.54 -7.18
C ARG A 113 15.46 -0.95 -6.06
N PHE A 114 15.43 0.37 -5.90
CA PHE A 114 16.10 1.08 -4.83
C PHE A 114 15.57 0.65 -3.45
N THR A 115 14.25 0.51 -3.32
CA THR A 115 13.58 0.04 -2.10
C THR A 115 14.03 -1.35 -1.71
N VAL A 116 13.95 -2.32 -2.63
CA VAL A 116 14.34 -3.71 -2.38
C VAL A 116 15.80 -3.81 -1.98
N ARG A 117 16.70 -3.10 -2.69
CA ARG A 117 18.13 -3.11 -2.37
C ARG A 117 18.40 -2.55 -0.97
N THR A 118 17.80 -1.39 -0.66
CA THR A 118 18.06 -0.68 0.60
C THR A 118 17.51 -1.45 1.80
N VAL A 119 16.26 -1.93 1.73
CA VAL A 119 15.66 -2.70 2.83
C VAL A 119 16.41 -4.01 3.05
N ARG A 120 16.78 -4.71 1.96
CA ARG A 120 17.58 -5.95 2.06
C ARG A 120 18.92 -5.69 2.76
N GLU A 121 19.60 -4.60 2.44
CA GLU A 121 20.87 -4.22 3.07
C GLU A 121 20.69 -3.92 4.56
N LEU A 122 19.73 -3.06 4.91
CA LEU A 122 19.50 -2.64 6.30
C LEU A 122 19.04 -3.80 7.19
N LEU A 123 18.14 -4.66 6.70
CA LEU A 123 17.64 -5.81 7.46
C LEU A 123 18.68 -6.93 7.58
N ARG A 124 19.52 -7.16 6.56
CA ARG A 124 20.63 -8.12 6.66
C ARG A 124 21.58 -7.76 7.79
N ASP A 125 21.84 -6.46 7.97
CA ASP A 125 22.69 -5.94 9.03
C ASP A 125 21.94 -5.72 10.36
N ARG A 126 20.62 -5.97 10.39
CA ARG A 126 19.71 -5.74 11.53
C ARG A 126 19.89 -4.35 12.16
N ARG A 127 20.00 -3.33 11.32
CA ARG A 127 20.19 -1.94 11.76
C ARG A 127 19.11 -1.03 11.22
N SER A 128 18.70 -0.08 12.04
CA SER A 128 18.05 1.12 11.55
C SER A 128 18.96 1.87 10.57
N GLY A 129 18.34 2.57 9.63
CA GLY A 129 19.06 3.39 8.68
C GLY A 129 18.18 3.91 7.57
N VAL A 130 18.75 4.78 6.74
CA VAL A 130 18.05 5.43 5.64
C VAL A 130 19.01 5.67 4.48
N LYS A 131 18.51 5.48 3.27
CA LYS A 131 19.16 5.92 2.04
C LYS A 131 18.19 6.77 1.22
N GLN A 132 18.75 7.72 0.49
CA GLN A 132 17.98 8.61 -0.36
C GLN A 132 18.41 8.45 -1.81
N MET A 133 17.47 8.68 -2.73
CA MET A 133 17.69 8.71 -4.17
C MET A 133 16.90 9.89 -4.73
N GLU A 134 17.55 10.65 -5.60
CA GLU A 134 16.86 11.67 -6.37
C GLU A 134 16.33 11.06 -7.67
N LEU A 135 15.05 11.30 -7.93
CA LEU A 135 14.41 11.04 -9.22
C LEU A 135 14.14 12.41 -9.89
N ASN A 136 13.56 12.43 -11.09
CA ASN A 136 13.28 13.66 -11.83
C ASN A 136 12.19 14.48 -11.12
N SER A 137 11.06 13.84 -10.80
CA SER A 137 9.88 14.51 -10.23
C SER A 137 9.84 14.53 -8.69
N VAL A 138 10.55 13.59 -8.06
CA VAL A 138 10.49 13.36 -6.62
C VAL A 138 11.86 13.07 -6.02
N GLU A 139 11.97 13.27 -4.71
CA GLU A 139 13.01 12.66 -3.90
C GLU A 139 12.43 11.44 -3.18
N LEU A 140 13.20 10.36 -3.17
CA LEU A 140 12.86 9.10 -2.54
C LEU A 140 13.76 8.86 -1.33
N LYS A 141 13.16 8.49 -0.20
CA LYS A 141 13.82 8.08 1.03
C LYS A 141 13.36 6.67 1.36
N VAL A 142 14.28 5.73 1.54
CA VAL A 142 13.95 4.36 1.96
C VAL A 142 14.75 4.03 3.20
N GLY A 143 14.11 3.44 4.19
CA GLY A 143 14.80 3.06 5.41
C GLY A 143 14.14 1.93 6.17
N VAL A 144 14.73 1.62 7.31
CA VAL A 144 14.20 0.73 8.33
C VAL A 144 14.27 1.49 9.64
N LEU A 145 13.12 1.64 10.30
CA LEU A 145 13.04 2.13 11.66
C LEU A 145 13.31 0.99 12.64
N GLU A 146 13.93 1.31 13.77
CA GLU A 146 14.18 0.38 14.86
C GLU A 146 13.65 0.98 16.14
N TYR A 147 12.85 0.23 16.88
CA TYR A 147 12.43 0.62 18.23
C TYR A 147 12.19 -0.60 19.11
N ARG A 148 12.31 -0.40 20.42
CA ARG A 148 11.99 -1.44 21.40
C ARG A 148 10.50 -1.47 21.67
N GLY A 149 9.87 -2.59 21.32
CA GLY A 149 8.49 -2.90 21.64
C GLY A 149 8.37 -4.05 22.62
N SER A 150 7.22 -4.15 23.29
CA SER A 150 6.78 -5.34 23.98
C SER A 150 5.63 -5.94 23.18
N ARG A 151 5.80 -7.15 22.67
CA ARG A 151 4.70 -7.88 22.02
C ARG A 151 4.00 -8.73 23.06
N ARG A 152 2.67 -8.60 23.15
CA ARG A 152 1.87 -9.56 23.93
C ARG A 152 1.57 -10.75 23.03
N ASP A 153 2.40 -11.76 23.09
CA ASP A 153 2.01 -13.06 22.59
C ASP A 153 0.95 -13.62 23.54
N ARG A 154 -0.32 -13.51 23.13
CA ARG A 154 -1.44 -14.20 23.79
C ARG A 154 -1.38 -15.67 23.38
N GLU A 155 -0.36 -16.38 23.80
CA GLU A 155 -0.36 -17.83 23.76
C GLU A 155 -1.04 -18.33 25.05
N TRP A 156 -2.12 -19.10 24.88
CA TRP A 156 -3.02 -19.49 25.96
C TRP A 156 -2.27 -20.22 27.09
N GLY A 157 -2.19 -19.60 28.28
CA GLY A 157 -2.01 -20.32 29.55
C GLY A 157 -0.64 -20.26 30.22
N ALA A 158 0.37 -19.62 29.64
CA ALA A 158 1.64 -19.38 30.31
C ALA A 158 2.05 -17.91 30.18
N GLU A 159 2.04 -17.18 31.30
CA GLU A 159 2.58 -15.82 31.37
C GLU A 159 4.11 -15.92 31.26
N ARG A 160 4.60 -16.01 30.01
CA ARG A 160 6.03 -15.92 29.73
C ARG A 160 6.51 -14.51 30.02
N GLU A 161 7.69 -14.44 30.60
CA GLU A 161 8.43 -13.23 30.90
C GLU A 161 8.44 -12.30 29.68
N ARG A 162 7.98 -11.06 29.86
CA ARG A 162 7.86 -10.07 28.78
C ARG A 162 9.24 -9.68 28.29
N ARG A 163 9.72 -10.32 27.22
CA ARG A 163 10.92 -9.86 26.53
C ARG A 163 10.58 -8.57 25.76
N SER A 164 11.42 -7.56 25.95
CA SER A 164 11.42 -6.39 25.08
C SER A 164 12.08 -6.82 23.78
N ASP A 165 11.29 -6.92 22.72
CA ASP A 165 11.78 -7.32 21.41
C ASP A 165 12.16 -6.08 20.62
N LEU A 166 13.25 -6.20 19.87
CA LEU A 166 13.62 -5.20 18.89
C LEU A 166 12.67 -5.35 17.69
N LEU A 167 12.01 -4.26 17.32
CA LEU A 167 11.10 -4.22 16.17
C LEU A 167 11.72 -3.38 15.06
N PHE A 168 11.54 -3.87 13.84
CA PHE A 168 12.00 -3.22 12.62
C PHE A 168 10.80 -2.84 11.74
N VAL A 169 10.75 -1.63 11.20
CA VAL A 169 9.69 -1.19 10.29
C VAL A 169 10.30 -0.62 9.02
N PRO A 170 10.28 -1.36 7.89
CA PRO A 170 10.70 -0.82 6.62
C PRO A 170 9.73 0.28 6.18
N TYR A 171 10.24 1.33 5.54
CA TYR A 171 9.40 2.43 5.05
C TYR A 171 9.92 3.01 3.74
N VAL A 172 9.02 3.66 3.01
CA VAL A 172 9.30 4.45 1.81
C VAL A 172 8.70 5.83 2.00
N GLY A 173 9.57 6.84 2.12
CA GLY A 173 9.21 8.25 2.10
C GLY A 173 9.40 8.84 0.71
N MET A 174 8.50 9.71 0.30
CA MET A 174 8.62 10.51 -0.93
C MET A 174 8.30 11.97 -0.66
N ARG A 175 8.91 12.86 -1.42
CA ARG A 175 8.48 14.26 -1.51
C ARG A 175 8.65 14.76 -2.92
N ALA A 176 7.74 15.62 -3.37
CA ALA A 176 7.86 16.27 -4.66
C ALA A 176 9.12 17.14 -4.69
N LYS A 177 9.85 17.12 -5.81
CA LYS A 177 10.83 18.17 -6.07
C LYS A 177 10.05 19.43 -6.39
N VAL A 178 10.05 20.37 -5.45
CA VAL A 178 9.57 21.72 -5.74
C VAL A 178 10.65 22.37 -6.59
N ASP A 179 10.30 22.78 -7.81
CA ASP A 179 11.21 23.55 -8.66
C ASP A 179 11.72 24.72 -7.85
N LYS A 180 13.03 24.74 -7.58
CA LYS A 180 13.66 25.73 -6.69
C LYS A 180 13.46 27.17 -7.18
N GLU A 181 13.07 27.34 -8.44
CA GLU A 181 12.82 28.64 -9.07
C GLU A 181 11.43 29.22 -8.79
N ASP A 182 10.43 28.41 -8.39
CA ASP A 182 9.03 28.88 -8.34
C ASP A 182 8.52 29.26 -6.93
N TRP A 183 9.34 29.10 -5.89
CA TRP A 183 8.92 29.37 -4.50
C TRP A 183 8.43 30.81 -4.27
N ARG A 184 8.85 31.76 -5.13
CA ARG A 184 8.45 33.17 -5.01
C ARG A 184 7.04 33.46 -5.51
N SER A 185 6.50 32.68 -6.46
CA SER A 185 5.15 32.93 -6.99
C SER A 185 4.07 32.23 -6.17
N ASP A 186 4.26 30.96 -5.82
CA ASP A 186 3.22 30.14 -5.16
C ASP A 186 2.82 30.65 -3.77
N ARG A 187 3.76 31.26 -3.04
CA ARG A 187 3.47 31.79 -1.70
C ARG A 187 2.54 33.01 -1.75
N ASP A 188 2.60 33.78 -2.83
CA ASP A 188 1.75 34.95 -3.03
C ASP A 188 0.41 34.53 -3.68
N GLU A 189 0.39 33.52 -4.57
CA GLU A 189 -0.85 32.94 -5.12
C GLU A 189 -1.71 32.20 -4.07
N LEU A 190 -1.11 31.42 -3.17
CA LEU A 190 -1.85 30.75 -2.08
C LEU A 190 -2.46 31.74 -1.08
N ARG A 191 -1.96 32.98 -1.05
CA ARG A 191 -2.52 34.07 -0.23
C ARG A 191 -3.72 34.73 -0.92
N GLU A 192 -3.76 34.76 -2.24
CA GLU A 192 -4.88 35.30 -3.04
C GLU A 192 -6.03 34.29 -3.22
N GLN A 193 -5.76 32.98 -3.28
CA GLN A 193 -6.80 31.95 -3.44
C GLN A 193 -7.67 31.71 -2.19
N ARG A 194 -7.44 32.44 -1.09
CA ARG A 194 -8.24 32.38 0.14
C ARG A 194 -9.47 33.29 0.16
N GLU A 195 -9.81 33.96 -0.94
CA GLU A 195 -11.09 34.65 -1.07
C GLU A 195 -12.24 33.71 -1.53
N PRO A 196 -13.46 33.86 -1.00
CA PRO A 196 -14.56 32.93 -1.28
C PRO A 196 -15.46 33.42 -2.43
N ASN A 197 -15.33 32.84 -3.63
CA ASN A 197 -16.41 32.45 -4.57
C ASN A 197 -15.93 32.38 -6.02
N ALA A 198 -16.21 31.26 -6.71
CA ALA A 198 -17.21 31.20 -7.79
C ALA A 198 -17.09 29.88 -8.60
N ALA A 199 -18.24 29.20 -8.73
CA ALA A 199 -18.62 28.20 -9.73
C ALA A 199 -17.53 27.45 -10.52
N TYR A 200 -17.32 26.17 -10.16
CA TYR A 200 -16.54 25.21 -10.96
C TYR A 200 -17.34 24.74 -12.18
N ALA A 201 -16.89 25.08 -13.38
CA ALA A 201 -17.30 24.43 -14.63
C ALA A 201 -16.24 23.36 -14.99
N PRO A 202 -16.63 22.13 -15.38
CA PRO A 202 -15.65 21.12 -15.75
C PRO A 202 -14.95 21.48 -17.07
N PRO A 203 -13.64 21.17 -17.22
CA PRO A 203 -12.90 21.49 -18.43
C PRO A 203 -13.37 20.64 -19.61
N VAL A 204 -13.58 21.32 -20.74
CA VAL A 204 -13.75 20.72 -22.07
C VAL A 204 -12.41 20.10 -22.47
N ILE A 205 -12.41 18.77 -22.67
CA ILE A 205 -11.24 18.02 -23.15
C ILE A 205 -11.19 18.18 -24.67
N ASP A 206 -10.31 19.05 -25.14
CA ASP A 206 -9.93 19.10 -26.56
C ASP A 206 -8.43 19.36 -26.68
N SER A 207 -7.62 18.29 -26.78
CA SER A 207 -6.25 18.33 -27.29
C SER A 207 -5.72 16.91 -27.58
N PRO A 208 -5.25 16.63 -28.81
CA PRO A 208 -4.88 15.28 -29.26
C PRO A 208 -3.36 15.09 -29.39
N HIS A 209 -2.63 14.76 -28.32
CA HIS A 209 -1.20 14.36 -28.35
C HIS A 209 -0.94 13.49 -27.11
N GLN A 210 -0.19 12.38 -27.05
CA GLN A 210 0.89 11.77 -27.82
C GLN A 210 0.88 10.28 -27.47
N TYR A 211 0.85 9.37 -28.45
CA TYR A 211 1.07 7.95 -28.19
C TYR A 211 2.57 7.67 -28.19
N GLN A 212 3.16 7.49 -27.00
CA GLN A 212 4.52 6.96 -26.87
C GLN A 212 4.62 5.63 -27.62
N HIS A 213 5.69 5.48 -28.39
CA HIS A 213 6.03 4.30 -29.17
C HIS A 213 6.04 3.06 -28.28
N VAL A 214 5.02 2.20 -28.43
CA VAL A 214 5.00 0.86 -27.84
C VAL A 214 6.07 0.03 -28.55
N PRO A 215 6.94 -0.71 -27.84
CA PRO A 215 7.86 -1.64 -28.50
C PRO A 215 7.04 -2.63 -29.33
N MET A 216 7.21 -2.60 -30.66
CA MET A 216 6.66 -3.64 -31.52
C MET A 216 7.29 -4.98 -31.12
N GLY A 217 6.50 -5.90 -30.58
CA GLY A 217 6.93 -7.28 -30.37
C GLY A 217 6.75 -7.87 -28.96
N LEU A 218 6.06 -7.21 -28.02
CA LEU A 218 5.77 -7.84 -26.73
C LEU A 218 4.87 -9.07 -26.91
N SER A 219 5.35 -10.20 -26.42
CA SER A 219 4.61 -11.44 -26.40
C SER A 219 3.36 -11.31 -25.52
N SER A 220 2.33 -12.08 -25.82
CA SER A 220 1.09 -12.08 -25.03
C SER A 220 1.32 -12.51 -23.58
N ALA A 221 2.36 -13.32 -23.31
CA ALA A 221 2.77 -13.65 -21.96
C ALA A 221 3.32 -12.44 -21.19
N GLU A 222 4.14 -11.61 -21.83
CA GLU A 222 4.65 -10.36 -21.23
C GLU A 222 3.52 -9.38 -20.97
N VAL A 223 2.63 -9.18 -21.95
CA VAL A 223 1.42 -8.35 -21.76
C VAL A 223 0.61 -8.83 -20.55
N MET A 224 0.35 -10.14 -20.43
CA MET A 224 -0.38 -10.69 -19.29
C MET A 224 0.37 -10.57 -17.95
N ASN A 225 1.70 -10.48 -17.93
CA ASN A 225 2.44 -10.30 -16.67
C ASN A 225 2.31 -8.86 -16.13
N GLU A 226 2.01 -7.90 -17.00
CA GLU A 226 1.88 -6.48 -16.68
C GLU A 226 0.45 -6.05 -16.36
N LEU A 227 -0.52 -6.95 -16.52
CA LEU A 227 -1.91 -6.73 -16.13
C LEU A 227 -2.16 -7.22 -14.70
N SER A 228 -3.12 -6.60 -14.02
CA SER A 228 -3.57 -7.02 -12.69
C SER A 228 -5.06 -6.79 -12.51
N LEU A 229 -5.70 -7.51 -11.58
CA LEU A 229 -7.09 -7.28 -11.20
C LEU A 229 -7.14 -6.38 -9.97
N ASN A 230 -7.96 -5.34 -10.00
CA ASN A 230 -8.10 -4.41 -8.89
C ASN A 230 -9.57 -3.99 -8.69
N ASN A 231 -9.85 -3.24 -7.62
CA ASN A 231 -11.16 -2.64 -7.39
C ASN A 231 -11.07 -1.27 -6.70
N THR A 232 -12.04 -0.40 -6.98
CA THR A 232 -12.40 0.73 -6.11
C THR A 232 -13.67 0.41 -5.33
N ALA A 233 -13.91 1.13 -4.23
CA ALA A 233 -15.15 1.00 -3.46
C ALA A 233 -15.55 2.32 -2.80
N ARG A 234 -16.85 2.61 -2.78
CA ARG A 234 -17.44 3.78 -2.11
C ARG A 234 -18.60 3.31 -1.23
N LYS A 235 -18.62 3.79 0.01
CA LYS A 235 -19.71 3.51 0.94
C LYS A 235 -20.98 4.23 0.43
N ILE A 236 -22.07 3.50 0.23
CA ILE A 236 -23.37 4.08 -0.14
C ILE A 236 -24.24 4.29 1.10
N ASN A 237 -24.12 3.39 2.08
CA ASN A 237 -24.75 3.51 3.40
C ASN A 237 -24.00 2.65 4.44
N ASP A 238 -24.49 2.62 5.68
CA ASP A 238 -23.83 1.94 6.79
C ASP A 238 -23.57 0.44 6.61
N LYS A 239 -24.26 -0.22 5.68
CA LYS A 239 -24.17 -1.66 5.48
C LYS A 239 -23.79 -2.06 4.05
N ARG A 240 -23.60 -1.10 3.13
CA ARG A 240 -23.33 -1.40 1.73
C ARG A 240 -22.30 -0.48 1.10
N TRP A 241 -21.54 -1.10 0.22
CA TRP A 241 -20.55 -0.49 -0.63
C TRP A 241 -20.94 -0.71 -2.09
N GLU A 242 -20.78 0.32 -2.89
CA GLU A 242 -20.62 0.21 -4.33
C GLU A 242 -19.16 -0.09 -4.58
N TRP A 243 -18.86 -1.06 -5.44
CA TRP A 243 -17.51 -1.35 -5.83
C TRP A 243 -17.43 -1.56 -7.33
N THR A 244 -16.29 -1.16 -7.91
CA THR A 244 -16.00 -1.34 -9.33
C THR A 244 -14.72 -2.13 -9.46
N ALA A 245 -14.83 -3.33 -10.01
CA ALA A 245 -13.67 -4.14 -10.38
C ALA A 245 -13.20 -3.78 -11.80
N TYR A 246 -11.90 -3.85 -12.05
CA TYR A 246 -11.32 -3.55 -13.36
C TYR A 246 -9.95 -4.21 -13.49
N ILE A 247 -9.51 -4.40 -14.73
CA ILE A 247 -8.13 -4.78 -15.04
C ILE A 247 -7.28 -3.51 -15.11
N ASP A 248 -6.22 -3.46 -14.29
CA ASP A 248 -5.23 -2.38 -14.25
C ASP A 248 -3.99 -2.78 -15.04
N GLY A 249 -3.35 -1.80 -15.69
CA GLY A 249 -2.15 -1.97 -16.51
C GLY A 249 -1.99 -0.85 -17.55
N PRO A 250 -0.85 -0.83 -18.28
CA PRO A 250 -0.61 0.15 -19.33
C PRO A 250 -1.72 0.21 -20.39
N ALA A 251 -2.12 1.41 -20.81
CA ALA A 251 -3.24 1.59 -21.75
C ALA A 251 -3.05 0.85 -23.08
N SER A 252 -1.81 0.71 -23.57
CA SER A 252 -1.46 -0.09 -24.74
C SER A 252 -1.80 -1.58 -24.57
N TYR A 253 -1.67 -2.11 -23.35
CA TYR A 253 -1.96 -3.50 -23.03
C TYR A 253 -3.45 -3.73 -22.79
N LEU A 254 -4.12 -2.79 -22.12
CA LEU A 254 -5.58 -2.83 -21.93
C LEU A 254 -6.33 -2.86 -23.27
N ARG A 255 -5.82 -2.18 -24.30
CA ARG A 255 -6.37 -2.22 -25.67
C ARG A 255 -6.28 -3.60 -26.34
N ARG A 256 -5.37 -4.47 -25.88
CA ARG A 256 -5.26 -5.84 -26.37
C ARG A 256 -6.26 -6.80 -25.73
N ILE A 257 -6.98 -6.39 -24.69
CA ILE A 257 -7.96 -7.24 -24.02
C ILE A 257 -9.24 -7.31 -24.87
N SER A 258 -9.56 -8.50 -25.35
CA SER A 258 -10.76 -8.76 -26.14
C SER A 258 -12.02 -8.91 -25.27
N SER A 259 -11.90 -9.56 -24.12
CA SER A 259 -12.98 -9.69 -23.12
C SER A 259 -12.47 -9.96 -21.70
N VAL A 260 -13.30 -9.63 -20.72
CA VAL A 260 -13.08 -9.97 -19.31
C VAL A 260 -14.36 -10.58 -18.72
N THR A 261 -14.22 -11.77 -18.15
CA THR A 261 -15.28 -12.46 -17.41
C THR A 261 -14.97 -12.44 -15.92
N TYR A 262 -15.83 -11.82 -15.11
CA TYR A 262 -15.71 -11.80 -13.66
C TYR A 262 -16.47 -12.96 -13.04
N TYR A 263 -15.81 -13.64 -12.10
CA TYR A 263 -16.42 -14.65 -11.24
C TYR A 263 -16.59 -14.07 -9.84
N LEU A 264 -17.84 -13.77 -9.50
CA LEU A 264 -18.25 -13.20 -8.24
C LEU A 264 -18.49 -14.29 -7.20
N HIS A 265 -18.72 -13.87 -5.96
CA HIS A 265 -19.17 -14.78 -4.91
C HIS A 265 -20.51 -15.46 -5.29
N PRO A 266 -20.77 -16.73 -4.92
CA PRO A 266 -22.01 -17.43 -5.27
C PRO A 266 -23.32 -16.77 -4.81
N SER A 267 -23.27 -15.81 -3.88
CA SER A 267 -24.43 -15.02 -3.47
C SER A 267 -24.89 -13.99 -4.50
N PHE A 268 -24.09 -13.71 -5.53
CA PHE A 268 -24.48 -12.87 -6.66
C PHE A 268 -25.24 -13.70 -7.68
N ASN A 269 -26.31 -13.13 -8.25
CA ASN A 269 -27.09 -13.77 -9.31
C ASN A 269 -27.23 -12.81 -10.51
N PRO A 270 -26.58 -13.08 -11.65
CA PRO A 270 -25.65 -14.19 -11.90
C PRO A 270 -24.30 -14.00 -11.19
N SER A 271 -23.65 -15.10 -10.81
CA SER A 271 -22.31 -15.11 -10.19
C SER A 271 -21.18 -14.98 -11.21
N THR A 272 -21.49 -15.04 -12.50
CA THR A 272 -20.56 -14.81 -13.60
C THR A 272 -21.07 -13.66 -14.44
N GLN A 273 -20.24 -12.64 -14.65
CA GLN A 273 -20.64 -11.42 -15.36
C GLN A 273 -19.55 -10.97 -16.33
N GLN A 274 -19.96 -10.38 -17.46
CA GLN A 274 -19.03 -9.78 -18.42
C GLN A 274 -18.69 -8.35 -18.00
N GLY A 275 -17.42 -7.97 -18.16
CA GLY A 275 -16.97 -6.60 -18.02
C GLY A 275 -17.49 -5.70 -19.13
N ASP A 276 -17.54 -4.39 -18.86
CA ASP A 276 -17.95 -3.39 -19.84
C ASP A 276 -16.86 -3.16 -20.90
N ARG A 277 -17.03 -3.81 -22.05
CA ARG A 277 -16.09 -3.76 -23.19
C ARG A 277 -15.91 -2.37 -23.79
N THR A 278 -16.79 -1.42 -23.49
CA THR A 278 -16.71 -0.05 -24.02
C THR A 278 -15.70 0.81 -23.28
N ARG A 279 -15.21 0.36 -22.12
CA ARG A 279 -14.27 1.11 -21.27
C ARG A 279 -12.94 0.36 -21.08
N PRO A 280 -11.81 1.08 -21.01
CA PRO A 280 -10.51 0.47 -20.71
C PRO A 280 -10.56 -0.34 -19.40
N GLY A 281 -9.90 -1.50 -19.39
CA GLY A 281 -9.89 -2.39 -18.22
C GLY A 281 -11.17 -3.19 -18.00
N HIS A 282 -12.15 -3.09 -18.91
CA HIS A 282 -13.41 -3.84 -18.91
C HIS A 282 -14.14 -3.82 -17.55
N PRO A 283 -14.42 -2.65 -16.97
CA PRO A 283 -14.87 -2.55 -15.59
C PRO A 283 -16.23 -3.22 -15.35
N LEU A 284 -16.43 -3.74 -14.14
CA LEU A 284 -17.69 -4.26 -13.63
C LEU A 284 -18.05 -3.56 -12.32
N THR A 285 -19.22 -2.91 -12.28
CA THR A 285 -19.73 -2.25 -11.07
C THR A 285 -20.86 -3.07 -10.44
N ALA A 286 -20.77 -3.28 -9.13
CA ALA A 286 -21.80 -3.95 -8.35
C ALA A 286 -21.82 -3.40 -6.91
N ASN A 287 -22.72 -3.92 -6.08
CA ASN A 287 -22.80 -3.54 -4.68
C ASN A 287 -22.81 -4.77 -3.76
N GLY A 288 -22.29 -4.60 -2.55
CA GLY A 288 -22.16 -5.67 -1.58
C GLY A 288 -21.76 -5.17 -0.20
N TRP A 289 -21.76 -6.08 0.78
CA TRP A 289 -21.41 -5.81 2.17
C TRP A 289 -20.14 -6.53 2.63
N GLY A 290 -19.75 -7.59 1.93
CA GLY A 290 -18.63 -8.45 2.31
C GLY A 290 -17.45 -8.35 1.36
N VAL A 291 -16.26 -8.64 1.89
CA VAL A 291 -15.03 -8.87 1.13
C VAL A 291 -15.00 -10.33 0.66
N PHE A 292 -14.44 -10.59 -0.52
CA PHE A 292 -14.23 -11.94 -1.06
C PHE A 292 -13.10 -11.95 -2.08
N VAL A 293 -12.58 -13.13 -2.42
CA VAL A 293 -11.61 -13.27 -3.51
C VAL A 293 -12.35 -13.14 -4.84
N LEU A 294 -12.18 -12.00 -5.50
CA LEU A 294 -12.66 -11.75 -6.84
C LEU A 294 -11.72 -12.43 -7.84
N LYS A 295 -12.29 -13.09 -8.85
CA LYS A 295 -11.51 -13.65 -9.97
C LYS A 295 -11.97 -13.03 -11.28
N ALA A 296 -11.04 -12.85 -12.21
CA ALA A 296 -11.34 -12.41 -13.57
C ALA A 296 -10.56 -13.24 -14.59
N GLU A 297 -11.25 -13.85 -15.54
CA GLU A 297 -10.63 -14.40 -16.76
C GLU A 297 -10.50 -13.28 -17.78
N VAL A 298 -9.26 -12.97 -18.17
CA VAL A 298 -8.92 -12.00 -19.20
C VAL A 298 -8.52 -12.76 -20.45
N VAL A 299 -9.11 -12.37 -21.58
CA VAL A 299 -8.78 -12.91 -22.91
C VAL A 299 -8.20 -11.78 -23.75
N LEU A 300 -7.05 -12.01 -24.39
CA LEU A 300 -6.46 -11.07 -25.33
C LEU A 300 -7.05 -11.23 -26.74
N ASP A 301 -6.72 -10.28 -27.61
CA ASP A 301 -7.05 -10.27 -29.05
C ASP A 301 -6.60 -11.54 -29.79
N ASP A 302 -5.46 -12.11 -29.41
CA ASP A 302 -4.92 -13.34 -29.97
C ASP A 302 -5.50 -14.64 -29.35
N GLY A 303 -6.44 -14.50 -28.41
CA GLY A 303 -7.08 -15.62 -27.71
C GLY A 303 -6.32 -16.13 -26.49
N THR A 304 -5.15 -15.59 -26.15
CA THR A 304 -4.42 -15.92 -24.91
C THR A 304 -5.30 -15.61 -23.69
N ARG A 305 -5.32 -16.51 -22.70
CA ARG A 305 -6.15 -16.40 -21.51
C ARG A 305 -5.34 -16.44 -20.22
N ARG A 306 -5.76 -15.67 -19.22
CA ARG A 306 -5.23 -15.75 -17.86
C ARG A 306 -6.30 -15.41 -16.84
N ILE A 307 -6.28 -16.12 -15.71
CA ILE A 307 -7.12 -15.81 -14.55
C ILE A 307 -6.30 -14.99 -13.55
N TYR A 308 -6.84 -13.82 -13.18
CA TYR A 308 -6.32 -12.99 -12.09
C TYR A 308 -7.19 -13.17 -10.85
N GLN A 309 -6.59 -12.93 -9.69
CA GLN A 309 -7.27 -12.96 -8.40
C GLN A 309 -6.94 -11.70 -7.62
N HIS A 310 -7.94 -11.17 -6.92
CA HIS A 310 -7.80 -9.98 -6.08
C HIS A 310 -8.73 -10.10 -4.89
N GLN A 311 -8.24 -9.79 -3.68
CA GLN A 311 -9.13 -9.68 -2.52
C GLN A 311 -9.91 -8.37 -2.65
N LEU A 312 -11.23 -8.46 -2.84
CA LEU A 312 -12.09 -7.28 -2.92
C LEU A 312 -11.95 -6.46 -1.63
N ARG A 313 -11.56 -5.19 -1.77
CA ARG A 313 -11.36 -4.27 -0.65
C ARG A 313 -12.51 -3.29 -0.55
N LEU A 314 -12.98 -3.07 0.67
CA LEU A 314 -14.00 -2.09 1.00
C LEU A 314 -13.37 -1.07 1.96
N GLY A 315 -13.45 0.23 1.66
CA GLY A 315 -13.03 1.28 2.60
C GLY A 315 -11.54 1.66 2.62
N GLN A 316 -10.81 1.46 1.52
CA GLN A 316 -9.54 2.16 1.30
C GLN A 316 -9.83 3.36 0.38
N LEU A 317 -9.93 4.55 0.97
CA LEU A 317 -9.73 5.84 0.32
C LEU A 317 -8.33 6.32 0.70
#